data_AF-A0A196N0K9-F1
#
_entry.id   AF-A0A196N0K9-F1
#
_cell.length_a   1.000
_cell.length_b   1.000
_cell.length_c   1.000
_cell.angle_alpha   90.00
_cell.angle_beta   90.00
_cell.angle_gamma   90.00
#
_symmetry.space_group_name_H-M   'P 1'
#
loop_
_entity.id
_entity.type
_entity.pdbx_description
1 polymer ?
#
loop_
_entity_poly.entity_id
_entity_poly.type
_entity_poly.pdbx_seq_one_letter_code
_entity_poly.pdbx_strand_id
1 'polypeptide(L)'
;MSTKRFLLLAGLVSILISVATWTLDLTQATYACPFCRVQRSAIGILGILILLLPYGNRFFLRYAAVAVATLGLGVGMMQNFNGGWLAMFKGTFKLHDPIWFDSTILSSCAIVIMSFQLGIIFEVSARQTLRTERA
;
A
#
# COMPACT_ATOMS: atom_id res chain seq x y z
N MET A 1 -4.92 1.36 -23.14
CA MET A 1 -4.55 2.52 -22.29
C MET A 1 -3.03 2.72 -22.36
N SER A 2 -2.53 3.95 -22.55
CA SER A 2 -1.06 4.20 -22.57
C SER A 2 -0.45 3.94 -21.19
N THR A 3 0.75 3.33 -21.12
CA THR A 3 1.47 3.03 -19.86
C THR A 3 1.57 4.27 -18.97
N LYS A 4 1.81 5.46 -19.54
CA LYS A 4 1.85 6.71 -18.76
C LYS A 4 0.50 7.03 -18.10
N ARG A 5 -0.61 6.87 -18.83
CA ARG A 5 -1.97 7.11 -18.29
C ARG A 5 -2.31 6.13 -17.19
N PHE A 6 -1.93 4.86 -17.35
CA PHE A 6 -2.11 3.84 -16.31
C PHE A 6 -1.37 4.20 -15.01
N LEU A 7 -0.09 4.57 -15.11
CA LEU A 7 0.72 4.95 -13.94
C LEU A 7 0.15 6.19 -13.24
N LEU A 8 -0.29 7.18 -14.01
CA LEU A 8 -0.94 8.38 -13.47
C LEU A 8 -2.20 8.00 -12.67
N LEU A 9 -3.08 7.18 -13.25
CA LEU A 9 -4.30 6.74 -12.56
C LEU A 9 -3.98 5.91 -11.31
N ALA A 10 -3.08 4.92 -11.42
CA ALA A 10 -2.73 4.05 -10.29
C ALA A 10 -2.10 4.84 -9.13
N GLY A 11 -1.17 5.77 -9.44
CA GLY A 11 -0.53 6.63 -8.45
C GLY A 11 -1.52 7.62 -7.82
N LEU A 12 -2.37 8.28 -8.62
CA LEU A 12 -3.38 9.21 -8.11
C LEU A 12 -4.41 8.51 -7.22
N VAL A 13 -4.94 7.36 -7.64
CA VAL A 13 -5.89 6.57 -6.83
C VAL A 13 -5.26 6.16 -5.50
N SER A 14 -4.00 5.73 -5.52
CA SER A 14 -3.27 5.37 -4.30
C SER A 14 -3.15 6.54 -3.32
N ILE A 15 -2.80 7.73 -3.84
CA ILE A 15 -2.68 8.94 -3.03
C ILE A 15 -4.05 9.36 -2.50
N LEU A 16 -5.11 9.29 -3.30
CA LEU A 16 -6.47 9.58 -2.85
C LEU A 16 -6.92 8.66 -1.71
N ILE A 17 -6.62 7.35 -1.79
CA ILE A 17 -6.89 6.40 -0.71
C ILE A 17 -6.11 6.79 0.56
N SER A 18 -4.83 7.13 0.43
CA SER A 18 -4.00 7.55 1.56
C SER A 18 -4.52 8.82 2.23
N VAL A 19 -4.87 9.84 1.43
CA VAL A 19 -5.40 11.11 1.91
C VAL A 19 -6.75 10.88 2.59
N ALA A 20 -7.67 10.16 1.96
CA ALA A 20 -8.99 9.89 2.52
C ALA A 20 -8.89 9.17 3.88
N THR A 21 -8.03 8.15 3.99
CA THR A 21 -7.83 7.40 5.25
C THR A 21 -7.10 8.22 6.31
N TRP A 22 -6.21 9.14 5.94
CA TRP A 22 -5.64 10.12 6.87
C TRP A 22 -6.69 11.11 7.36
N THR A 23 -7.57 11.61 6.49
CA THR A 23 -8.66 12.51 6.87
C THR A 23 -9.59 11.87 7.90
N LEU A 24 -9.93 10.59 7.74
CA LEU A 24 -10.76 9.86 8.71
C LEU A 24 -10.09 9.75 10.10
N ASP A 25 -8.77 9.58 10.17
CA ASP A 25 -8.06 9.50 11.44
C ASP A 25 -7.87 10.86 12.12
N LEU A 26 -7.60 11.90 11.33
CA LEU A 26 -7.45 13.27 11.83
C LEU A 26 -8.78 13.85 12.33
N THR A 27 -9.89 13.44 11.73
CA THR A 27 -11.25 13.80 12.17
C THR A 27 -11.73 12.96 13.37
N GLN A 28 -10.89 12.06 13.89
CA GLN A 28 -11.24 11.12 14.98
C GLN A 28 -12.46 10.24 14.63
N ALA A 29 -12.78 10.08 13.35
CA ALA A 29 -13.84 9.19 12.88
C ALA A 29 -13.46 7.71 13.07
N THR A 30 -12.17 7.43 13.27
CA THR A 30 -11.63 6.10 13.60
C THR A 30 -10.71 6.16 14.82
N TYR A 31 -10.60 5.04 15.53
CA TYR A 31 -9.64 4.91 16.63
C TYR A 31 -8.19 5.11 16.15
N ALA A 32 -7.34 5.71 16.99
CA ALA A 32 -5.95 5.95 16.67
C ALA A 32 -5.16 4.63 16.63
N CYS A 33 -4.97 4.05 15.44
CA CYS A 33 -4.24 2.80 15.26
C CYS A 33 -2.84 3.04 14.70
N PRO A 34 -1.76 2.79 15.47
CA PRO A 34 -0.39 3.03 15.00
C PRO A 34 -0.07 2.21 13.75
N PHE A 35 -0.54 0.96 13.68
CA PHE A 35 -0.35 0.10 12.51
C PHE A 35 -1.02 0.65 11.25
N CYS A 36 -2.27 1.14 11.36
CA CYS A 36 -2.98 1.77 10.25
C CYS A 36 -2.28 3.05 9.78
N ARG A 37 -1.71 3.85 10.70
CA ARG A 37 -0.98 5.08 10.35
C ARG A 37 0.24 4.79 9.47
N VAL A 38 0.96 3.71 9.77
CA VAL A 38 2.10 3.27 8.97
C VAL A 38 1.63 2.77 7.60
N GLN A 39 0.60 1.92 7.55
CA GLN A 39 0.08 1.36 6.30
C GLN A 39 -0.43 2.45 5.33
N ARG A 40 -1.26 3.38 5.79
CA ARG A 40 -1.79 4.45 4.93
C ARG A 40 -0.70 5.39 4.42
N SER A 41 0.33 5.64 5.24
CA SER A 41 1.49 6.43 4.82
C SER A 41 2.32 5.68 3.77
N ALA A 42 2.53 4.37 3.95
CA ALA A 42 3.21 3.53 2.97
C ALA A 42 2.46 3.50 1.63
N ILE A 43 1.13 3.34 1.64
CA ILE A 43 0.30 3.40 0.41
C ILE A 43 0.46 4.73 -0.31
N GLY A 44 0.45 5.85 0.43
CA GLY A 44 0.61 7.20 -0.15
C GLY A 44 1.99 7.41 -0.76
N ILE A 45 3.06 7.04 -0.02
CA ILE A 45 4.44 7.15 -0.49
C ILE A 45 4.67 6.26 -1.73
N LEU A 46 4.18 5.02 -1.73
CA LEU A 46 4.25 4.15 -2.91
C LEU A 46 3.50 4.73 -4.11
N GLY A 47 2.34 5.37 -3.87
CA GLY A 47 1.61 6.12 -4.89
C GLY A 47 2.44 7.24 -5.51
N ILE A 48 3.16 8.02 -4.71
CA ILE A 48 4.10 9.06 -5.18
C ILE A 48 5.24 8.44 -5.99
N LEU A 49 5.84 7.33 -5.52
CA LEU A 49 6.91 6.65 -6.23
C LEU A 49 6.46 6.12 -7.60
N ILE A 50 5.20 5.65 -7.73
CA ILE A 50 4.60 5.25 -9.00
C ILE A 50 4.52 6.45 -9.97
N LEU A 51 4.14 7.64 -9.49
CA LEU A 51 4.06 8.85 -10.32
C LEU A 51 5.43 9.36 -10.77
N LEU A 52 6.46 9.16 -9.94
CA LEU A 52 7.84 9.56 -10.25
C LEU A 52 8.56 8.59 -11.18
N LEU A 53 8.05 7.35 -11.33
CA LEU A 53 8.66 6.28 -12.12
C LEU A 53 9.04 6.66 -13.58
N PRO A 54 8.23 7.40 -14.36
CA PRO A 54 8.60 7.79 -15.72
C PRO A 54 9.63 8.93 -15.80
N TYR A 55 9.93 9.62 -14.69
CA TYR A 55 10.78 10.82 -14.66
C TYR A 55 12.07 10.65 -13.84
N GLY A 56 12.06 9.79 -12.82
CA GLY A 56 13.16 9.63 -11.88
C GLY A 56 14.13 8.49 -12.18
N ASN A 57 15.18 8.40 -11.38
CA ASN A 57 16.14 7.30 -11.45
C ASN A 57 15.49 5.99 -10.96
N ARG A 58 15.27 5.05 -11.87
CA ARG A 58 14.57 3.78 -11.62
C ARG A 58 15.27 2.91 -10.58
N PHE A 59 16.60 2.95 -10.49
CA PHE A 59 17.33 2.20 -9.48
C PHE A 59 16.92 2.69 -8.09
N PHE A 60 17.07 4.00 -7.85
CA PHE A 60 16.71 4.61 -6.57
C PHE A 60 15.22 4.40 -6.22
N LEU A 61 14.33 4.63 -7.19
CA LEU A 61 12.88 4.48 -6.96
C LEU A 61 12.48 3.05 -6.59
N ARG A 62 13.11 2.02 -7.16
CA ARG A 62 12.85 0.62 -6.79
C ARG A 62 13.28 0.32 -5.35
N TYR A 63 14.47 0.75 -4.95
CA TYR A 63 14.95 0.53 -3.58
C TYR A 63 14.11 1.30 -2.54
N ALA A 64 13.74 2.55 -2.85
CA ALA A 64 12.82 3.31 -2.02
C ALA A 64 11.46 2.59 -1.90
N ALA A 65 10.93 2.08 -3.02
CA ALA A 65 9.67 1.34 -3.01
C ALA A 65 9.75 0.06 -2.18
N VAL A 66 10.84 -0.71 -2.30
CA VAL A 66 11.04 -1.92 -1.50
C VAL A 66 11.12 -1.57 -0.01
N ALA A 67 11.88 -0.54 0.38
CA ALA A 67 12.01 -0.14 1.79
C ALA A 67 10.64 0.25 2.39
N VAL A 68 9.88 1.08 1.69
CA VAL A 68 8.54 1.54 2.13
C VAL A 68 7.54 0.39 2.15
N ALA A 69 7.51 -0.44 1.10
CA ALA A 69 6.62 -1.59 1.03
C ALA A 69 6.95 -2.62 2.11
N THR A 70 8.23 -2.86 2.41
CA THR A 70 8.64 -3.82 3.45
C THR A 70 8.13 -3.40 4.82
N LEU A 71 8.26 -2.10 5.14
CA LEU A 71 7.72 -1.56 6.39
C LEU A 71 6.19 -1.69 6.46
N GLY A 72 5.50 -1.25 5.40
CA GLY A 72 4.04 -1.28 5.33
C GLY A 72 3.46 -2.70 5.37
N LEU A 73 4.01 -3.61 4.56
CA LEU A 73 3.64 -5.02 4.52
C LEU A 73 3.95 -5.72 5.83
N GLY A 74 5.14 -5.49 6.43
CA GLY A 74 5.50 -6.09 7.71
C GLY A 74 4.53 -5.71 8.82
N VAL A 75 4.16 -4.42 8.89
CA VAL A 75 3.15 -3.93 9.83
C VAL A 75 1.75 -4.51 9.52
N GLY A 76 1.36 -4.56 8.25
CA GLY A 76 0.09 -5.16 7.84
C GLY A 76 -0.01 -6.63 8.20
N MET A 77 1.05 -7.40 7.95
CA MET A 77 1.13 -8.82 8.30
C MET A 77 1.05 -9.04 9.81
N MET A 78 1.77 -8.23 10.60
CA MET A 78 1.72 -8.29 12.05
C MET A 78 0.31 -8.00 12.59
N GLN A 79 -0.36 -6.97 12.07
CA GLN A 79 -1.74 -6.63 12.44
C GLN A 79 -2.71 -7.74 12.06
N ASN A 80 -2.60 -8.27 10.83
CA ASN A 80 -3.46 -9.32 10.32
C ASN A 80 -3.30 -10.63 11.11
N PHE A 81 -2.06 -10.99 11.44
CA PHE A 81 -1.78 -12.18 12.21
C PHE A 81 -2.27 -12.05 13.65
N ASN A 82 -1.99 -10.94 14.33
CA ASN A 82 -2.35 -10.77 15.74
C ASN A 82 -3.86 -10.58 15.94
N GLY A 83 -4.52 -9.78 15.11
CA GLY A 83 -5.96 -9.48 15.21
C GLY A 83 -6.85 -10.56 14.59
N GLY A 84 -6.38 -11.22 13.53
CA GLY A 84 -7.13 -12.22 12.80
C GLY A 84 -6.72 -13.64 13.16
N TRP A 85 -5.67 -14.14 12.52
CA TRP A 85 -5.28 -15.55 12.58
C TRP A 85 -5.05 -16.05 14.01
N LEU A 86 -4.26 -15.33 14.80
CA LEU A 86 -3.94 -15.72 16.17
C LEU A 86 -5.21 -15.73 17.06
N ALA A 87 -6.13 -14.78 16.86
CA ALA A 87 -7.38 -14.74 17.58
C ALA A 87 -8.32 -15.89 17.16
N MET A 88 -8.30 -16.30 15.89
CA MET A 88 -9.07 -17.46 15.40
C MET A 88 -8.59 -18.75 16.05
N PHE A 89 -7.28 -18.98 16.12
CA PHE A 89 -6.71 -20.15 16.79
C PHE A 89 -6.97 -20.18 18.31
N LYS A 90 -7.10 -19.02 18.94
CA LYS A 90 -7.44 -18.90 20.37
C LYS A 90 -8.94 -19.02 20.66
N GLY A 91 -9.79 -19.09 19.64
CA GLY A 91 -11.25 -19.06 19.81
C GLY A 91 -11.81 -17.73 20.31
N THR A 92 -11.01 -16.66 20.30
CA THR A 92 -11.40 -15.31 20.77
C THR A 92 -11.69 -14.35 19.62
N PHE A 93 -11.72 -14.84 18.38
CA PHE A 93 -11.98 -14.03 17.20
C PHE A 93 -13.38 -13.43 17.23
N LYS A 94 -13.45 -12.11 17.09
CA LYS A 94 -14.69 -11.36 16.90
C LYS A 94 -14.44 -10.31 15.84
N LEU A 95 -15.28 -10.31 14.81
CA LEU A 95 -15.32 -9.22 13.85
C LEU A 95 -15.83 -7.97 14.56
N HIS A 96 -15.20 -6.85 14.27
CA HIS A 96 -15.68 -5.56 14.76
C HIS A 96 -17.05 -5.22 14.16
N ASP A 97 -17.92 -4.58 14.95
CA ASP A 97 -19.19 -4.02 14.48
C ASP A 97 -19.10 -2.49 14.59
N PRO A 98 -19.10 -1.73 13.47
CA PRO A 98 -19.30 -2.19 12.10
C PRO A 98 -18.06 -2.80 11.43
N ILE A 99 -18.29 -3.79 10.56
CA ILE A 99 -17.24 -4.61 9.91
C ILE A 99 -16.20 -3.82 9.13
N TRP A 100 -16.57 -2.64 8.63
CA TRP A 100 -15.68 -1.76 7.86
C TRP A 100 -14.55 -1.14 8.70
N PHE A 101 -14.62 -1.20 10.03
CA PHE A 101 -13.52 -0.79 10.93
C PHE A 101 -12.76 -1.99 11.50
N ASP A 102 -13.03 -3.20 11.00
CA ASP A 102 -12.31 -4.38 11.46
C ASP A 102 -10.84 -4.35 11.05
N SER A 103 -9.98 -4.47 12.06
CA SER A 103 -8.52 -4.38 11.89
C SER A 103 -7.93 -5.47 11.01
N THR A 104 -8.55 -6.66 10.95
CA THR A 104 -8.10 -7.79 10.14
C THR A 104 -8.44 -7.57 8.68
N ILE A 105 -9.64 -7.07 8.40
CA ILE A 105 -10.08 -6.77 7.03
C ILE A 105 -9.28 -5.60 6.46
N LEU A 106 -9.15 -4.50 7.21
CA LEU A 106 -8.40 -3.33 6.75
C LEU A 106 -6.93 -3.65 6.44
N SER A 107 -6.26 -4.41 7.32
CA SER A 107 -4.87 -4.82 7.09
C SER A 107 -4.74 -5.75 5.89
N SER A 108 -5.70 -6.67 5.67
CA SER A 108 -5.73 -7.52 4.47
C SER A 108 -5.82 -6.69 3.19
N CYS A 109 -6.74 -5.72 3.15
CA CYS A 109 -6.89 -4.81 2.01
C CYS A 109 -5.62 -3.99 1.78
N ALA A 110 -5.01 -3.46 2.84
CA ALA A 110 -3.78 -2.69 2.74
C ALA A 110 -2.61 -3.53 2.19
N ILE A 111 -2.46 -4.79 2.64
CA ILE A 111 -1.44 -5.71 2.12
C ILE A 111 -1.61 -5.92 0.61
N VAL A 112 -2.84 -6.15 0.15
CA VAL A 112 -3.13 -6.34 -1.28
C VAL A 112 -2.79 -5.09 -2.08
N ILE A 113 -3.19 -3.91 -1.60
CA ILE A 113 -2.89 -2.63 -2.26
C ILE A 113 -1.37 -2.43 -2.38
N MET A 114 -0.62 -2.57 -1.28
CA MET A 114 0.84 -2.37 -1.29
C MET A 114 1.56 -3.40 -2.16
N SER A 115 1.11 -4.66 -2.14
CA SER A 115 1.67 -5.72 -3.00
C SER A 115 1.45 -5.39 -4.48
N PHE A 116 0.26 -4.91 -4.84
CA PHE A 116 -0.06 -4.47 -6.19
C PHE A 116 0.78 -3.26 -6.62
N GLN A 117 0.92 -2.25 -5.76
CA GLN A 117 1.76 -1.08 -6.02
C GLN A 117 3.22 -1.48 -6.30
N LEU A 118 3.77 -2.38 -5.47
CA LEU A 118 5.13 -2.88 -5.66
C LEU A 118 5.27 -3.65 -6.98
N GLY A 119 4.30 -4.51 -7.31
CA GLY A 119 4.25 -5.24 -8.57
C GLY A 119 4.29 -4.31 -9.79
N ILE A 120 3.49 -3.25 -9.80
CA ILE A 120 3.48 -2.24 -10.88
C ILE A 120 4.87 -1.63 -11.07
N ILE A 121 5.52 -1.22 -9.98
CA ILE A 121 6.83 -0.55 -10.03
C ILE A 121 7.86 -1.45 -10.71
N PHE A 122 7.90 -2.74 -10.36
CA PHE A 122 8.84 -3.70 -10.94
C PHE A 122 8.50 -4.03 -12.40
N GLU A 123 7.24 -4.30 -12.71
CA GLU A 123 6.83 -4.68 -14.07
C GLU A 123 7.11 -3.56 -15.08
N VAL A 124 6.72 -2.32 -14.75
CA VAL A 124 6.92 -1.17 -15.62
C VAL A 124 8.40 -0.89 -15.80
N SER A 125 9.17 -0.95 -14.72
CA SER A 125 10.60 -0.69 -14.80
C SER A 125 11.31 -1.75 -15.65
N ALA A 126 10.90 -3.02 -15.60
CA ALA A 126 11.45 -4.09 -16.44
C ALA A 126 11.14 -3.84 -17.93
N ARG A 127 9.89 -3.53 -18.26
CA ARG A 127 9.47 -3.20 -19.64
C ARG A 127 10.24 -2.01 -20.20
N GLN A 128 10.53 -0.99 -19.38
CA GLN A 128 11.28 0.17 -19.82
C GLN A 128 12.77 -0.12 -20.04
N THR A 129 13.41 -0.95 -19.20
CA THR A 129 14.81 -1.36 -19.42
C THR A 129 14.96 -2.11 -20.74
N LEU A 130 14.09 -3.09 -21.00
CA LEU A 130 14.07 -3.83 -22.27
C LEU A 130 13.86 -2.93 -23.50
N ARG A 131 13.12 -1.83 -23.34
CA ARG A 131 12.90 -0.87 -24.43
C ARG A 131 14.14 -0.02 -24.70
N THR A 132 14.91 0.30 -23.67
CA THR A 132 16.18 1.04 -23.79
C THR A 132 17.27 0.17 -24.44
N GLU A 133 17.31 -1.12 -24.15
CA GLU A 133 18.29 -2.05 -24.75
C GLU A 133 18.05 -2.37 -26.24
N ARG A 134 16.81 -2.16 -26.72
CA ARG A 134 16.43 -2.41 -28.12
C ARG A 134 16.52 -1.17 -29.03
N ALA A 135 16.80 0.00 -28.47
CA ALA A 135 16.88 1.27 -29.18
C ALA A 135 18.34 1.62 -29.49
#